data_AF-A0A6A6CAW1-F1
#
_entry.id   AF-A0A6A6CAW1-F1
#
_cell.length_a   1.000
_cell.length_b   1.000
_cell.length_c   1.000
_cell.angle_alpha   90.00
_cell.angle_beta   90.00
_cell.angle_gamma   90.00
#
_symmetry.space_group_name_H-M   'P 1'
#
loop_
_entity.id
_entity.type
_entity.pdbx_description
1 polymer ?
#
loop_
_entity_poly.entity_id
_entity_poly.type
_entity_poly.pdbx_seq_one_letter_code
_entity_poly.pdbx_strand_id
1 'polypeptide(L)'
;MFVSSLLLAALFSPAALAQAQYGTPASSGSSQVTFTNDRRLLFDVDGNQIDAYGSKINFFNGSYYLYGNSFSTTGVAFGIKSYSSVDLQHWRYEGFLFDPFAPNPCDDLGGCGRPHIVYNSKNAEYILWANAGSSGYVIATSSSPSGPFTFSSTRAAMDPQFNGLQRADFTVETFDSNKKGCIVLSALNFRDPRAGSIWPPIFQTLHISELTTDFANTTGVSYPVRSAANDLIDQEAESPDLFTRNGWYYVSASNTCGYCNGSIGLLYRSRSIKGPWTRQIIAGYSCNGQVEGVLPLTDPRTKQVTYVWHSTSVPGGPRTGFGGHIFQPLRFRPDGSVGDLDCSDNAQFQVGFTRGSGAVASGAATTAGDGSPSDAAYTPVCDSDQFDLFQIWRASRAGTLKTVSVNIAGAKVQTVPLALTFFKFSSYNDLLAPEYKWTTLGTASVNSTYLSYVFNTTSVPVTATGNATVAPGDLLGLAIAGEDFTPYCHLEFDVDSRSGMVLYQRGAGQNSWRGLKGNTSPVYAREGKGVKFFVEYE
;
A
#
# COMPACT_ATOMS: atom_id res chain seq x y z
N MET A 1 -42.18 17.43 -53.01
CA MET A 1 -41.78 17.65 -51.61
C MET A 1 -40.34 17.15 -51.49
N PHE A 2 -39.39 18.08 -51.54
CA PHE A 2 -37.95 17.80 -51.54
C PHE A 2 -37.48 17.49 -50.12
N VAL A 3 -36.73 16.40 -49.94
CA VAL A 3 -36.00 16.12 -48.69
C VAL A 3 -34.52 16.34 -48.98
N SER A 4 -33.98 17.37 -48.34
CA SER A 4 -32.59 17.84 -48.49
C SER A 4 -31.65 16.92 -47.71
N SER A 5 -30.57 16.48 -48.36
CA SER A 5 -29.47 15.74 -47.75
C SER A 5 -28.37 16.74 -47.36
N LEU A 6 -28.07 16.88 -46.07
CA LEU A 6 -26.87 17.58 -45.61
C LEU A 6 -25.74 16.56 -45.40
N LEU A 7 -24.73 16.61 -46.28
CA LEU A 7 -23.41 16.04 -46.02
C LEU A 7 -22.64 17.00 -45.09
N LEU A 8 -22.26 16.54 -43.90
CA LEU A 8 -21.27 17.21 -43.06
C LEU A 8 -19.90 16.54 -43.31
N ALA A 9 -19.03 17.21 -44.04
CA ALA A 9 -17.64 16.80 -44.20
C ALA A 9 -16.84 17.16 -42.94
N ALA A 10 -16.43 16.16 -42.16
CA ALA A 10 -15.50 16.35 -41.05
C ALA A 10 -14.06 16.41 -41.59
N LEU A 11 -13.44 17.58 -41.49
CA LEU A 11 -12.03 17.81 -41.75
C LEU A 11 -11.20 17.15 -40.64
N PHE A 12 -10.55 16.02 -40.94
CA PHE A 12 -9.50 15.46 -40.09
C PHE A 12 -8.23 16.31 -40.21
N SER A 13 -7.89 17.06 -39.16
CA SER A 13 -6.53 17.60 -39.00
C SER A 13 -5.62 16.48 -38.49
N PRO A 14 -4.47 16.21 -39.14
CA PRO A 14 -3.49 15.28 -38.58
C PRO A 14 -2.83 15.94 -37.37
N ALA A 15 -3.13 15.43 -36.18
CA ALA A 15 -2.36 15.76 -34.98
C ALA A 15 -0.93 15.27 -35.19
N ALA A 16 0.01 16.21 -35.27
CA ALA A 16 1.44 15.90 -35.29
C ALA A 16 1.79 15.18 -33.98
N LEU A 17 2.16 13.90 -34.09
CA LEU A 17 2.81 13.16 -33.02
C LEU A 17 4.15 13.85 -32.73
N ALA A 18 4.16 14.68 -31.68
CA ALA A 18 5.41 15.15 -31.10
C ALA A 18 6.13 13.94 -30.50
N GLN A 19 7.14 13.43 -31.22
CA GLN A 19 8.13 12.54 -30.64
C GLN A 19 8.80 13.29 -29.50
N ALA A 20 8.52 12.89 -28.26
CA ALA A 20 9.31 13.33 -27.12
C ALA A 20 10.76 12.89 -27.37
N GLN A 21 11.62 13.85 -27.69
CA GLN A 21 13.06 13.64 -27.69
C GLN A 21 13.47 13.19 -26.29
N TYR A 22 14.11 12.02 -26.20
CA TYR A 22 14.80 11.56 -25.01
C TYR A 22 15.92 12.54 -24.66
N GLY A 23 15.58 13.57 -23.89
CA GLY A 23 16.56 14.40 -23.22
C GLY A 23 17.37 13.53 -22.26
N THR A 24 18.68 13.71 -22.24
CA THR A 24 19.56 13.16 -21.21
C THR A 24 18.95 13.40 -19.83
N PRO A 25 18.82 12.37 -18.96
CA PRO A 25 18.22 12.56 -17.64
C PRO A 25 18.98 13.65 -16.90
N ALA A 26 18.25 14.67 -16.43
CA ALA A 26 18.78 15.62 -15.45
C ALA A 26 19.40 14.81 -14.31
N SER A 27 20.63 15.14 -13.91
CA SER A 27 21.42 14.36 -12.96
C SER A 27 20.58 14.05 -11.71
N SER A 28 20.24 12.77 -11.51
CA SER A 28 19.56 12.29 -10.32
C SER A 28 20.45 12.53 -9.10
N GLY A 29 19.99 13.42 -8.22
CA GLY A 29 20.69 13.71 -6.97
C GLY A 29 20.71 12.50 -6.05
N SER A 30 21.72 12.41 -5.18
CA SER A 30 21.64 11.51 -4.03
C SER A 30 20.54 11.98 -3.09
N SER A 31 19.75 11.05 -2.56
CA SER A 31 18.80 11.31 -1.48
C SER A 31 18.97 10.27 -0.37
N GLN A 32 18.30 10.47 0.76
CA GLN A 32 18.23 9.54 1.88
C GLN A 32 16.78 9.38 2.33
N VAL A 33 16.43 8.15 2.70
CA VAL A 33 15.14 7.81 3.31
C VAL A 33 15.41 7.08 4.63
N THR A 34 14.58 7.34 5.64
CA THR A 34 14.60 6.60 6.90
C THR A 34 13.39 5.69 6.94
N PHE A 35 13.64 4.38 6.96
CA PHE A 35 12.62 3.37 7.20
C PHE A 35 12.55 3.04 8.68
N THR A 36 11.36 2.79 9.20
CA THR A 36 11.14 2.40 10.61
C THR A 36 10.14 1.25 10.69
N ASN A 37 10.18 0.48 11.79
CA ASN A 37 9.30 -0.69 11.97
C ASN A 37 7.90 -0.34 12.52
N ASP A 38 7.76 0.81 13.15
CA ASP A 38 6.52 1.34 13.72
C ASP A 38 5.65 2.07 12.69
N ARG A 39 6.26 2.72 11.70
CA ARG A 39 5.56 3.45 10.62
C ARG A 39 5.21 2.53 9.46
N ARG A 40 4.19 1.71 9.66
CA ARG A 40 3.76 0.71 8.67
C ARG A 40 2.80 1.27 7.63
N LEU A 41 1.85 2.11 8.02
CA LEU A 41 0.91 2.70 7.08
C LEU A 41 1.59 3.81 6.28
N LEU A 42 1.54 3.69 4.96
CA LEU A 42 1.96 4.75 4.04
C LEU A 42 0.73 5.50 3.51
N PHE A 43 0.93 6.77 3.17
CA PHE A 43 -0.13 7.63 2.63
C PHE A 43 0.33 8.29 1.34
N ASP A 44 -0.61 8.50 0.42
CA ASP A 44 -0.37 9.35 -0.73
C ASP A 44 -0.40 10.84 -0.33
N VAL A 45 -0.05 11.71 -1.28
CA VAL A 45 0.03 13.16 -1.04
C VAL A 45 -1.32 13.83 -0.75
N ASP A 46 -2.42 13.14 -1.02
CA ASP A 46 -3.78 13.57 -0.66
C ASP A 46 -4.23 13.00 0.68
N GLY A 47 -3.40 12.18 1.33
CA GLY A 47 -3.61 11.65 2.67
C GLY A 47 -4.35 10.31 2.70
N ASN A 48 -4.66 9.71 1.56
CA ASN A 48 -5.28 8.38 1.52
C ASN A 48 -4.24 7.31 1.84
N GLN A 49 -4.65 6.23 2.48
CA GLN A 49 -3.77 5.07 2.66
C GLN A 49 -3.35 4.52 1.31
N ILE A 50 -2.06 4.22 1.17
CA ILE A 50 -1.55 3.44 0.04
C ILE A 50 -2.10 2.02 0.15
N ASP A 51 -2.90 1.63 -0.84
CA ASP A 51 -3.62 0.37 -0.91
C ASP A 51 -2.99 -0.49 -2.01
N ALA A 52 -1.92 -1.19 -1.64
CA ALA A 52 -1.07 -1.96 -2.54
C ALA A 52 -0.56 -3.25 -1.86
N TYR A 53 -1.44 -4.25 -1.73
CA TYR A 53 -1.06 -5.59 -1.22
C TYR A 53 -0.37 -6.42 -2.31
N GLY A 54 0.44 -7.41 -1.94
CA GLY A 54 1.09 -8.29 -2.94
C GLY A 54 2.12 -7.52 -3.77
N SER A 55 2.75 -6.50 -3.17
CA SER A 55 3.32 -5.40 -3.92
C SER A 55 4.77 -5.57 -4.35
N LYS A 56 5.19 -4.80 -5.35
CA LYS A 56 6.60 -4.61 -5.68
C LYS A 56 6.87 -3.16 -6.02
N ILE A 57 8.07 -2.70 -5.64
CA ILE A 57 8.58 -1.39 -6.03
C ILE A 57 9.59 -1.55 -7.15
N ASN A 58 9.36 -0.86 -8.27
CA ASN A 58 10.29 -0.79 -9.39
C ASN A 58 10.74 0.64 -9.65
N PHE A 59 11.98 0.83 -10.12
CA PHE A 59 12.45 2.13 -10.58
C PHE A 59 12.37 2.17 -12.11
N PHE A 60 11.42 2.94 -12.63
CA PHE A 60 11.17 3.08 -14.07
C PHE A 60 11.15 4.55 -14.46
N ASN A 61 11.77 4.87 -15.59
CA ASN A 61 11.72 6.20 -16.20
C ASN A 61 11.98 7.37 -15.23
N GLY A 62 12.92 7.20 -14.29
CA GLY A 62 13.28 8.24 -13.33
C GLY A 62 12.34 8.38 -12.12
N SER A 63 11.45 7.42 -11.86
CA SER A 63 10.57 7.38 -10.70
C SER A 63 10.51 5.98 -10.08
N TYR A 64 10.26 5.92 -8.78
CA TYR A 64 9.87 4.71 -8.08
C TYR A 64 8.37 4.51 -8.24
N TYR A 65 7.96 3.30 -8.60
CA TYR A 65 6.57 2.91 -8.71
C TYR A 65 6.26 1.76 -7.77
N LEU A 66 5.21 1.89 -6.97
CA LEU A 66 4.66 0.88 -6.10
C LEU A 66 3.35 0.38 -6.70
N TYR A 67 3.29 -0.91 -6.99
CA TYR A 67 2.12 -1.59 -7.55
C TYR A 67 1.59 -2.61 -6.57
N GLY A 68 0.27 -2.76 -6.48
CA GLY A 68 -0.33 -3.80 -5.66
C GLY A 68 -1.84 -3.92 -5.82
N ASN A 69 -2.38 -5.03 -5.36
CA ASN A 69 -3.82 -5.27 -5.34
C ASN A 69 -4.51 -4.29 -4.39
N SER A 70 -5.65 -3.77 -4.84
CA SER A 70 -6.47 -2.86 -4.06
C SER A 70 -7.55 -3.62 -3.30
N PHE A 71 -7.78 -3.26 -2.04
CA PHE A 71 -8.86 -3.76 -1.20
C PHE A 71 -9.92 -2.68 -0.96
N SER A 72 -9.66 -1.42 -1.34
CA SER A 72 -10.49 -0.26 -1.02
C SER A 72 -11.95 -0.34 -1.47
N THR A 73 -12.24 -1.12 -2.51
CA THR A 73 -13.54 -1.09 -3.20
C THR A 73 -14.51 -2.15 -2.66
N THR A 74 -14.04 -3.39 -2.50
CA THR A 74 -14.88 -4.57 -2.19
C THR A 74 -14.45 -5.31 -0.92
N GLY A 75 -13.34 -4.91 -0.28
CA GLY A 75 -12.78 -5.60 0.89
C GLY A 75 -12.02 -6.88 0.55
N VAL A 76 -11.97 -7.25 -0.72
CA VAL A 76 -11.12 -8.30 -1.29
C VAL A 76 -10.31 -7.70 -2.44
N ALA A 77 -9.32 -8.42 -2.97
CA ALA A 77 -8.51 -7.95 -4.09
C ALA A 77 -9.39 -7.55 -5.29
N PHE A 78 -9.29 -6.29 -5.71
CA PHE A 78 -10.10 -5.67 -6.76
C PHE A 78 -9.25 -4.67 -7.54
N GLY A 79 -8.76 -5.09 -8.71
CA GLY A 79 -7.86 -4.30 -9.52
C GLY A 79 -6.47 -4.12 -8.91
N ILE A 80 -5.59 -3.47 -9.67
CA ILE A 80 -4.21 -3.17 -9.27
C ILE A 80 -4.00 -1.66 -9.31
N LYS A 81 -3.69 -1.06 -8.17
CA LYS A 81 -3.36 0.37 -8.07
C LYS A 81 -1.88 0.59 -8.30
N SER A 82 -1.56 1.80 -8.78
CA SER A 82 -0.18 2.27 -8.94
C SER A 82 0.04 3.60 -8.23
N TYR A 83 1.21 3.73 -7.64
CA TYR A 83 1.67 4.93 -6.96
C TYR A 83 3.08 5.26 -7.42
N SER A 84 3.41 6.53 -7.61
CA SER A 84 4.76 6.96 -8.01
C SER A 84 5.39 7.91 -7.00
N SER A 85 6.71 7.85 -6.88
CA SER A 85 7.49 8.75 -6.02
C SER A 85 8.89 8.99 -6.61
N VAL A 86 9.42 10.18 -6.38
CA VAL A 86 10.82 10.52 -6.71
C VAL A 86 11.74 10.44 -5.49
N ASP A 87 11.20 10.30 -4.29
CA ASP A 87 11.93 10.36 -3.03
C ASP A 87 11.56 9.24 -2.04
N LEU A 88 10.72 8.28 -2.44
CA LEU A 88 10.21 7.17 -1.63
C LEU A 88 9.39 7.61 -0.40
N GLN A 89 9.05 8.90 -0.30
CA GLN A 89 8.33 9.49 0.83
C GLN A 89 6.99 10.07 0.40
N HIS A 90 7.00 10.87 -0.67
CA HIS A 90 5.81 11.50 -1.22
C HIS A 90 5.31 10.69 -2.41
N TRP A 91 4.20 9.99 -2.20
CA TRP A 91 3.62 9.08 -3.19
C TRP A 91 2.41 9.74 -3.85
N ARG A 92 2.42 9.84 -5.18
CA ARG A 92 1.27 10.24 -5.98
C ARG A 92 0.49 9.01 -6.40
N TYR A 93 -0.82 9.01 -6.21
CA TYR A 93 -1.69 7.99 -6.80
C TYR A 93 -1.78 8.18 -8.32
N GLU A 94 -1.48 7.14 -9.10
CA GLU A 94 -1.45 7.17 -10.57
C GLU A 94 -2.67 6.51 -11.21
N GLY A 95 -3.61 6.02 -10.39
CA GLY A 95 -4.79 5.28 -10.87
C GLY A 95 -4.62 3.77 -10.83
N PHE A 96 -5.66 3.08 -11.33
CA PHE A 96 -5.59 1.65 -11.60
C PHE A 96 -4.81 1.37 -12.89
N LEU A 97 -4.07 0.26 -12.93
CA LEU A 97 -3.31 -0.14 -14.12
C LEU A 97 -4.18 -0.51 -15.32
N PHE A 98 -5.43 -0.88 -15.09
CA PHE A 98 -6.48 -1.17 -16.08
C PHE A 98 -7.83 -0.81 -15.46
N ASP A 99 -8.91 -0.80 -16.22
CA ASP A 99 -10.25 -0.57 -15.67
C ASP A 99 -10.75 -1.83 -14.94
N PRO A 100 -10.84 -1.86 -13.59
CA PRO A 100 -11.32 -3.03 -12.86
C PRO A 100 -12.85 -3.13 -12.83
N PHE A 101 -13.58 -2.12 -13.34
CA PHE A 101 -15.04 -2.11 -13.39
C PHE A 101 -15.58 -2.68 -14.71
N ALA A 102 -14.73 -2.77 -15.74
CA ALA A 102 -15.03 -3.46 -16.98
C ALA A 102 -14.70 -4.96 -16.87
N PRO A 103 -15.39 -5.85 -17.62
CA PRO A 103 -15.05 -7.26 -17.68
C PRO A 103 -13.58 -7.46 -18.06
N ASN A 104 -12.85 -8.21 -17.25
CA ASN A 104 -11.42 -8.38 -17.42
C ASN A 104 -10.95 -9.75 -16.90
N PRO A 105 -9.74 -10.23 -17.29
CA PRO A 105 -9.24 -11.54 -16.86
C PRO A 105 -9.04 -11.70 -15.35
N CYS A 106 -9.01 -10.61 -14.57
CA CYS A 106 -8.85 -10.62 -13.11
C CYS A 106 -10.15 -10.88 -12.35
N ASP A 107 -11.31 -10.92 -13.04
CA ASP A 107 -12.61 -11.26 -12.44
C ASP A 107 -12.70 -12.76 -12.04
N ASP A 108 -11.77 -13.58 -12.55
CA ASP A 108 -11.61 -15.00 -12.20
C ASP A 108 -10.96 -15.16 -10.81
N LEU A 109 -10.82 -16.41 -10.34
CA LEU A 109 -10.14 -16.73 -9.09
C LEU A 109 -8.73 -16.08 -9.04
N GLY A 110 -8.38 -15.43 -7.94
CA GLY A 110 -7.04 -14.88 -7.72
C GLY A 110 -6.89 -13.35 -7.89
N GLY A 111 -7.90 -12.63 -8.42
CA GLY A 111 -7.98 -11.16 -8.32
C GLY A 111 -6.78 -10.40 -8.92
N CYS A 112 -6.06 -11.00 -9.86
CA CYS A 112 -4.76 -10.52 -10.34
C CYS A 112 -3.73 -10.31 -9.22
N GLY A 113 -3.62 -11.30 -8.33
CA GLY A 113 -2.71 -11.31 -7.19
C GLY A 113 -1.24 -11.17 -7.59
N ARG A 114 -0.48 -10.47 -6.75
CA ARG A 114 0.98 -10.24 -6.86
C ARG A 114 1.39 -9.68 -8.23
N PRO A 115 0.97 -8.45 -8.56
CA PRO A 115 1.37 -7.81 -9.80
C PRO A 115 2.88 -7.56 -9.85
N HIS A 116 3.51 -8.00 -10.94
CA HIS A 116 4.92 -7.72 -11.20
C HIS A 116 5.08 -7.16 -12.61
N ILE A 117 5.87 -6.11 -12.76
CA ILE A 117 6.09 -5.44 -14.03
C ILE A 117 7.57 -5.52 -14.39
N VAL A 118 7.84 -5.93 -15.63
CA VAL A 118 9.18 -5.87 -16.24
C VAL A 118 9.14 -4.99 -17.48
N TYR A 119 10.28 -4.40 -17.84
CA TYR A 119 10.39 -3.57 -19.03
C TYR A 119 11.09 -4.33 -20.17
N ASN A 120 10.44 -4.40 -21.33
CA ASN A 120 11.03 -4.94 -22.54
C ASN A 120 11.60 -3.80 -23.39
N SER A 121 12.92 -3.67 -23.39
CA SER A 121 13.62 -2.61 -24.12
C SER A 121 13.60 -2.78 -25.65
N LYS A 122 13.26 -3.96 -26.18
CA LYS A 122 13.18 -4.18 -27.63
C LYS A 122 11.96 -3.49 -28.24
N ASN A 123 10.84 -3.55 -27.52
CA ASN A 123 9.56 -2.98 -27.96
C ASN A 123 9.24 -1.66 -27.24
N ALA A 124 10.04 -1.29 -26.24
CA ALA A 124 9.79 -0.17 -25.34
C ALA A 124 8.44 -0.28 -24.60
N GLU A 125 8.13 -1.48 -24.10
CA GLU A 125 6.86 -1.79 -23.43
C GLU A 125 7.09 -2.30 -22.02
N TYR A 126 6.17 -1.94 -21.11
CA TYR A 126 6.02 -2.52 -19.79
C TYR A 126 5.11 -3.74 -19.89
N ILE A 127 5.51 -4.82 -19.23
CA ILE A 127 4.79 -6.10 -19.25
C ILE A 127 4.37 -6.42 -17.83
N LEU A 128 3.07 -6.30 -17.55
CA LEU A 128 2.44 -6.70 -16.32
C LEU A 128 2.18 -8.21 -16.34
N TRP A 129 2.64 -8.88 -15.30
CA TRP A 129 2.30 -10.26 -14.96
C TRP A 129 1.41 -10.24 -13.72
N ALA A 130 0.35 -11.06 -13.71
CA ALA A 130 -0.49 -11.24 -12.53
C ALA A 130 -1.09 -12.66 -12.44
N ASN A 131 -1.46 -13.08 -11.22
CA ASN A 131 -2.12 -14.36 -10.98
C ASN A 131 -3.65 -14.21 -11.05
N ALA A 132 -4.29 -14.84 -12.03
CA ALA A 132 -5.74 -14.81 -12.22
C ALA A 132 -6.32 -16.21 -12.54
N GLY A 133 -5.98 -17.22 -11.72
CA GLY A 133 -6.82 -18.42 -11.53
C GLY A 133 -6.71 -19.51 -12.59
N SER A 134 -7.04 -19.23 -13.85
CA SER A 134 -6.99 -20.16 -14.99
C SER A 134 -5.59 -20.30 -15.60
N SER A 135 -5.25 -21.48 -16.18
CA SER A 135 -3.88 -21.95 -16.51
C SER A 135 -2.90 -20.86 -17.00
N GLY A 136 -1.69 -20.84 -16.43
CA GLY A 136 -0.68 -19.81 -16.72
C GLY A 136 -0.85 -18.51 -15.91
N TYR A 137 -0.20 -17.44 -16.36
CA TYR A 137 -0.30 -16.09 -15.79
C TYR A 137 -0.91 -15.14 -16.82
N VAL A 138 -1.70 -14.18 -16.37
CA VAL A 138 -2.19 -13.13 -17.28
C VAL A 138 -1.07 -12.15 -17.56
N ILE A 139 -0.98 -11.74 -18.82
CA ILE A 139 -0.03 -10.76 -19.30
C ILE A 139 -0.81 -9.56 -19.82
N ALA A 140 -0.34 -8.36 -19.50
CA ALA A 140 -0.82 -7.13 -20.10
C ALA A 140 0.35 -6.23 -20.47
N THR A 141 0.21 -5.41 -21.51
CA THR A 141 1.26 -4.49 -21.93
C THR A 141 0.81 -3.03 -21.91
N SER A 142 1.76 -2.13 -21.69
CA SER A 142 1.56 -0.68 -21.81
C SER A 142 2.85 0.01 -22.25
N SER A 143 2.72 1.16 -22.91
CA SER A 143 3.86 2.06 -23.15
C SER A 143 4.20 2.94 -21.93
N SER A 144 3.38 2.88 -20.88
CA SER A 144 3.53 3.66 -19.64
C SER A 144 3.67 2.73 -18.42
N PRO A 145 4.53 3.07 -17.43
CA PRO A 145 4.67 2.28 -16.22
C PRO A 145 3.42 2.29 -15.33
N SER A 146 2.50 3.24 -15.50
CA SER A 146 1.22 3.32 -14.76
C SER A 146 -0.01 2.96 -15.61
N GLY A 147 0.21 2.45 -16.83
CA GLY A 147 -0.88 2.07 -17.72
C GLY A 147 -1.48 3.21 -18.54
N PRO A 148 -2.68 3.01 -19.12
CA PRO A 148 -3.47 1.79 -19.00
C PRO A 148 -2.78 0.58 -19.67
N PHE A 149 -2.95 -0.58 -19.06
CA PHE A 149 -2.47 -1.87 -19.53
C PHE A 149 -3.56 -2.58 -20.33
N THR A 150 -3.16 -3.18 -21.46
CA THR A 150 -4.04 -3.98 -22.31
C THR A 150 -3.71 -5.45 -22.14
N PHE A 151 -4.67 -6.26 -21.70
CA PHE A 151 -4.48 -7.70 -21.53
C PHE A 151 -4.25 -8.42 -22.86
N SER A 152 -3.29 -9.33 -22.87
CA SER A 152 -3.10 -10.30 -23.96
C SER A 152 -4.25 -11.30 -23.96
N SER A 153 -4.63 -11.76 -25.15
CA SER A 153 -5.58 -12.88 -25.31
C SER A 153 -4.98 -14.22 -24.90
N THR A 154 -3.65 -14.29 -24.74
CA THR A 154 -2.92 -15.48 -24.33
C THR A 154 -2.34 -15.32 -22.94
N ARG A 155 -2.26 -16.43 -22.21
CA ARG A 155 -1.62 -16.50 -20.89
C ARG A 155 -0.20 -17.04 -21.03
N ALA A 156 0.70 -16.53 -20.22
CA ALA A 156 2.04 -17.10 -20.11
C ALA A 156 1.96 -18.51 -19.55
N ALA A 157 2.55 -19.46 -20.26
CA ALA A 157 2.54 -20.87 -19.89
C ALA A 157 3.40 -21.11 -18.66
N MET A 158 3.09 -22.20 -17.95
CA MET A 158 4.00 -22.77 -16.96
C MET A 158 4.63 -24.04 -17.50
N ASP A 159 5.61 -24.54 -16.75
CA ASP A 159 6.10 -25.89 -16.92
C ASP A 159 4.95 -26.91 -16.83
N PRO A 160 4.75 -27.77 -17.85
CA PRO A 160 3.72 -28.80 -17.86
C PRO A 160 3.76 -29.77 -16.68
N GLN A 161 4.87 -29.86 -15.94
CA GLN A 161 4.95 -30.66 -14.72
C GLN A 161 3.95 -30.20 -13.64
N PHE A 162 3.49 -28.94 -13.68
CA PHE A 162 2.49 -28.40 -12.76
C PHE A 162 1.05 -28.59 -13.28
N ASN A 163 0.84 -29.34 -14.36
CA ASN A 163 -0.49 -29.66 -14.84
C ASN A 163 -1.29 -30.38 -13.73
N GLY A 164 -2.43 -29.79 -13.34
CA GLY A 164 -3.29 -30.32 -12.28
C GLY A 164 -2.92 -29.86 -10.87
N LEU A 165 -1.88 -29.03 -10.70
CA LEU A 165 -1.60 -28.30 -9.47
C LEU A 165 -2.22 -26.89 -9.52
N GLN A 166 -2.42 -26.30 -8.35
CA GLN A 166 -2.92 -24.93 -8.25
C GLN A 166 -1.75 -23.96 -8.20
N ARG A 167 -1.81 -22.92 -9.04
CA ARG A 167 -0.84 -21.83 -9.03
C ARG A 167 -1.13 -20.87 -7.89
N ALA A 168 -0.07 -20.32 -7.33
CA ALA A 168 -0.17 -19.33 -6.28
C ALA A 168 0.80 -18.17 -6.59
N ASP A 169 1.49 -17.71 -5.56
CA ASP A 169 2.39 -16.57 -5.60
C ASP A 169 3.52 -16.77 -6.59
N PHE A 170 3.96 -15.68 -7.20
CA PHE A 170 5.09 -15.65 -8.09
C PHE A 170 5.79 -14.28 -8.01
N THR A 171 6.91 -14.17 -8.72
CA THR A 171 7.61 -12.93 -9.08
C THR A 171 8.18 -13.09 -10.48
N VAL A 172 8.36 -11.98 -11.19
CA VAL A 172 9.21 -11.92 -12.38
C VAL A 172 10.27 -10.85 -12.19
N GLU A 173 11.47 -11.12 -12.72
CA GLU A 173 12.57 -10.17 -12.70
C GLU A 173 13.48 -10.33 -13.92
N THR A 174 14.10 -9.23 -14.32
CA THR A 174 15.07 -9.17 -15.41
C THR A 174 16.47 -8.86 -14.91
N PHE A 175 17.48 -9.42 -15.58
CA PHE A 175 18.89 -9.29 -15.22
C PHE A 175 19.74 -8.94 -16.43
N ASP A 176 21.03 -8.71 -16.17
CA ASP A 176 22.06 -8.49 -17.19
C ASP A 176 21.69 -7.35 -18.16
N SER A 177 21.11 -6.27 -17.64
CA SER A 177 20.58 -5.13 -18.41
C SER A 177 19.47 -5.55 -19.39
N ASN A 178 18.40 -6.17 -18.89
CA ASN A 178 17.25 -6.66 -19.69
C ASN A 178 17.63 -7.68 -20.77
N LYS A 179 18.63 -8.53 -20.52
CA LYS A 179 19.02 -9.60 -21.45
C LYS A 179 18.49 -10.97 -21.07
N LYS A 180 18.20 -11.17 -19.78
CA LYS A 180 17.64 -12.41 -19.23
C LYS A 180 16.46 -12.06 -18.34
N GLY A 181 15.46 -12.92 -18.33
CA GLY A 181 14.33 -12.83 -17.42
C GLY A 181 14.09 -14.16 -16.75
N CYS A 182 13.61 -14.15 -15.52
CA CYS A 182 13.16 -15.35 -14.82
C CYS A 182 11.84 -15.08 -14.12
N ILE A 183 11.04 -16.13 -14.00
CA ILE A 183 9.92 -16.24 -13.06
C ILE A 183 10.34 -17.15 -11.92
N VAL A 184 10.00 -16.79 -10.69
CA VAL A 184 9.90 -17.74 -9.59
C VAL A 184 8.44 -17.85 -9.22
N LEU A 185 7.92 -19.07 -9.18
CA LEU A 185 6.53 -19.35 -8.86
C LEU A 185 6.42 -20.37 -7.75
N SER A 186 5.30 -20.33 -7.05
CA SER A 186 4.89 -21.32 -6.08
C SER A 186 3.72 -22.15 -6.63
N ALA A 187 3.76 -23.46 -6.38
CA ALA A 187 2.75 -24.40 -6.81
C ALA A 187 2.15 -25.14 -5.61
N LEU A 188 0.85 -24.94 -5.39
CA LEU A 188 0.03 -25.59 -4.37
C LEU A 188 -0.34 -27.01 -4.81
N ASN A 189 -0.06 -27.98 -3.95
CA ASN A 189 -0.38 -29.39 -4.16
C ASN A 189 -1.36 -29.91 -3.11
N PHE A 190 -2.65 -29.69 -3.37
CA PHE A 190 -3.75 -30.23 -2.57
C PHE A 190 -3.92 -31.76 -2.72
N ARG A 191 -3.21 -32.39 -3.65
CA ARG A 191 -3.33 -33.83 -3.94
C ARG A 191 -2.24 -34.65 -3.27
N ASP A 192 -1.30 -34.02 -2.55
CA ASP A 192 -0.32 -34.76 -1.77
C ASP A 192 -1.05 -35.62 -0.74
N PRO A 193 -0.72 -36.93 -0.59
CA PRO A 193 -1.39 -37.80 0.38
C PRO A 193 -1.18 -37.37 1.84
N ARG A 194 -0.25 -36.45 2.10
CA ARG A 194 -0.01 -35.84 3.40
C ARG A 194 -0.74 -34.51 3.59
N ALA A 195 -1.40 -33.96 2.55
CA ALA A 195 -2.16 -32.73 2.64
C ALA A 195 -3.32 -32.88 3.64
N GLY A 196 -3.67 -31.79 4.34
CA GLY A 196 -4.64 -31.82 5.44
C GLY A 196 -4.06 -32.29 6.78
N SER A 197 -2.75 -32.51 6.88
CA SER A 197 -2.05 -32.63 8.17
C SER A 197 -2.15 -31.32 8.95
N ILE A 198 -1.97 -31.35 10.27
CA ILE A 198 -1.88 -30.12 11.07
C ILE A 198 -0.65 -29.30 10.63
N TRP A 199 0.42 -29.99 10.20
CA TRP A 199 1.67 -29.41 9.70
C TRP A 199 2.23 -30.31 8.57
N PRO A 200 2.20 -29.91 7.28
CA PRO A 200 1.52 -28.75 6.72
C PRO A 200 0.04 -29.02 6.46
N PRO A 201 -0.85 -28.02 6.56
CA PRO A 201 -2.19 -28.15 6.00
C PRO A 201 -2.15 -28.28 4.48
N ILE A 202 -1.22 -27.60 3.79
CA ILE A 202 -1.13 -27.55 2.34
C ILE A 202 0.34 -27.53 1.91
N PHE A 203 0.71 -28.34 0.91
CA PHE A 203 2.05 -28.30 0.31
C PHE A 203 2.14 -27.21 -0.74
N GLN A 204 3.19 -26.40 -0.68
CA GLN A 204 3.49 -25.36 -1.65
C GLN A 204 5.00 -25.29 -1.89
N THR A 205 5.43 -25.50 -3.14
CA THR A 205 6.86 -25.57 -3.49
C THR A 205 7.23 -24.48 -4.49
N LEU A 206 8.43 -23.92 -4.33
CA LEU A 206 8.98 -22.90 -5.22
C LEU A 206 9.75 -23.51 -6.39
N HIS A 207 9.58 -22.93 -7.57
CA HIS A 207 10.29 -23.29 -8.79
C HIS A 207 10.67 -22.05 -9.60
N ILE A 208 11.82 -22.09 -10.25
CA ILE A 208 12.33 -21.01 -11.09
C ILE A 208 12.40 -21.44 -12.56
N SER A 209 11.97 -20.57 -13.46
CA SER A 209 12.01 -20.79 -14.92
C SER A 209 12.52 -19.56 -15.64
N GLU A 210 13.20 -19.76 -16.76
CA GLU A 210 13.59 -18.65 -17.63
C GLU A 210 12.37 -18.12 -18.40
N LEU A 211 12.37 -16.81 -18.64
CA LEU A 211 11.40 -16.17 -19.53
C LEU A 211 11.86 -16.26 -20.99
N THR A 212 10.91 -16.17 -21.92
CA THR A 212 11.19 -15.94 -23.34
C THR A 212 11.85 -14.57 -23.55
N THR A 213 12.50 -14.38 -24.70
CA THR A 213 13.32 -13.18 -24.94
C THR A 213 12.53 -11.87 -25.10
N ASP A 214 11.20 -11.95 -25.15
CA ASP A 214 10.24 -10.84 -25.12
C ASP A 214 9.65 -10.61 -23.72
N PHE A 215 10.02 -11.44 -22.73
CA PHE A 215 9.57 -11.41 -21.34
C PHE A 215 8.06 -11.55 -21.13
N ALA A 216 7.34 -12.08 -22.13
CA ALA A 216 5.88 -12.26 -22.11
C ALA A 216 5.46 -13.73 -21.94
N ASN A 217 6.40 -14.67 -21.80
CA ASN A 217 6.12 -16.08 -21.56
C ASN A 217 7.28 -16.77 -20.82
N THR A 218 7.09 -18.02 -20.39
CA THR A 218 8.15 -18.87 -19.84
C THR A 218 8.70 -19.81 -20.90
N THR A 219 9.87 -20.41 -20.67
CA THR A 219 10.42 -21.47 -21.53
C THR A 219 9.75 -22.83 -21.33
N GLY A 220 8.80 -22.94 -20.40
CA GLY A 220 8.11 -24.19 -20.07
C GLY A 220 8.99 -25.22 -19.33
N VAL A 221 10.18 -24.83 -18.87
CA VAL A 221 11.10 -25.67 -18.09
C VAL A 221 11.48 -24.95 -16.82
N SER A 222 11.30 -25.61 -15.67
CA SER A 222 11.57 -25.06 -14.35
C SER A 222 12.43 -25.97 -13.47
N TYR A 223 13.05 -25.37 -12.46
CA TYR A 223 13.92 -26.04 -11.49
C TYR A 223 13.47 -25.74 -10.07
N PRO A 224 13.54 -26.70 -9.12
CA PRO A 224 13.09 -26.47 -7.76
C PRO A 224 14.00 -25.49 -7.00
N VAL A 225 13.40 -24.53 -6.31
CA VAL A 225 14.07 -23.62 -5.37
C VAL A 225 13.87 -24.17 -3.96
N ARG A 226 14.78 -25.03 -3.53
CA ARG A 226 14.73 -25.72 -2.22
C ARG A 226 16.12 -26.03 -1.70
N SER A 227 16.27 -26.06 -0.39
CA SER A 227 17.53 -26.44 0.25
C SER A 227 17.86 -27.93 0.06
N ALA A 228 19.07 -28.33 0.43
CA ALA A 228 19.45 -29.75 0.51
C ALA A 228 18.65 -30.53 1.58
N ALA A 229 18.08 -29.85 2.57
CA ALA A 229 17.26 -30.49 3.60
C ALA A 229 15.93 -31.01 3.02
N ASN A 230 15.33 -30.27 2.09
CA ASN A 230 14.04 -30.60 1.49
C ASN A 230 12.96 -30.93 2.54
N ASP A 231 12.96 -30.16 3.62
CA ASP A 231 12.08 -30.37 4.76
C ASP A 231 10.74 -29.66 4.55
N LEU A 232 9.97 -29.53 5.62
CA LEU A 232 8.66 -28.88 5.61
C LEU A 232 8.74 -27.40 5.17
N ILE A 233 9.81 -26.69 5.55
CA ILE A 233 9.96 -25.27 5.22
C ILE A 233 10.17 -25.09 3.71
N ASP A 234 10.88 -26.01 3.06
CA ASP A 234 11.01 -26.01 1.59
C ASP A 234 9.71 -26.43 0.87
N GLN A 235 8.81 -27.11 1.60
CA GLN A 235 7.55 -27.68 1.12
C GLN A 235 6.31 -26.83 1.47
N GLU A 236 6.52 -25.69 2.13
CA GLU A 236 5.51 -24.67 2.43
C GLU A 236 6.08 -23.29 2.09
N ALA A 237 6.81 -23.13 0.99
CA ALA A 237 7.41 -21.84 0.64
C ALA A 237 6.56 -21.08 -0.39
N GLU A 238 6.26 -19.82 -0.10
CA GLU A 238 5.45 -18.93 -0.94
C GLU A 238 6.02 -17.51 -1.05
N SER A 239 5.24 -16.58 -1.62
CA SER A 239 5.55 -15.15 -1.73
C SER A 239 6.95 -14.82 -2.27
N PRO A 240 7.43 -15.47 -3.36
CA PRO A 240 8.80 -15.29 -3.78
C PRO A 240 9.08 -13.86 -4.26
N ASP A 241 10.31 -13.38 -4.08
CA ASP A 241 10.91 -12.34 -4.92
C ASP A 241 12.33 -12.73 -5.33
N LEU A 242 12.81 -12.25 -6.47
CA LEU A 242 14.06 -12.68 -7.08
C LEU A 242 14.97 -11.47 -7.33
N PHE A 243 16.23 -11.56 -6.91
CA PHE A 243 17.25 -10.57 -7.22
C PHE A 243 18.63 -11.21 -7.39
N THR A 244 19.57 -10.46 -7.97
CA THR A 244 20.96 -10.89 -8.10
C THR A 244 21.92 -9.96 -7.37
N ARG A 245 22.99 -10.52 -6.82
CA ARG A 245 24.06 -9.77 -6.15
C ARG A 245 25.38 -10.53 -6.22
N ASN A 246 26.43 -9.89 -6.75
CA ASN A 246 27.80 -10.44 -6.81
C ASN A 246 27.89 -11.87 -7.39
N GLY A 247 27.15 -12.12 -8.48
CA GLY A 247 27.10 -13.41 -9.17
C GLY A 247 26.31 -14.51 -8.43
N TRP A 248 25.48 -14.13 -7.46
CA TRP A 248 24.50 -15.02 -6.83
C TRP A 248 23.10 -14.63 -7.26
N TYR A 249 22.23 -15.63 -7.41
CA TYR A 249 20.79 -15.50 -7.40
C TYR A 249 20.30 -15.63 -5.96
N TYR A 250 19.39 -14.75 -5.57
CA TYR A 250 18.70 -14.80 -4.29
C TYR A 250 17.19 -14.87 -4.54
N VAL A 251 16.52 -15.76 -3.82
CA VAL A 251 15.07 -15.82 -3.76
C VAL A 251 14.64 -15.57 -2.33
N SER A 252 13.99 -14.44 -2.06
CA SER A 252 13.26 -14.25 -0.80
C SER A 252 11.93 -14.99 -0.87
N ALA A 253 11.41 -15.45 0.25
CA ALA A 253 10.12 -16.13 0.34
C ALA A 253 9.56 -16.08 1.77
N SER A 254 8.32 -16.51 1.95
CA SER A 254 7.74 -16.83 3.26
C SER A 254 7.32 -18.28 3.39
N ASN A 255 6.84 -18.67 4.57
CA ASN A 255 6.04 -19.90 4.67
C ASN A 255 4.59 -19.67 4.19
N THR A 256 3.90 -20.73 3.77
CA THR A 256 2.50 -20.74 3.33
C THR A 256 1.55 -20.37 4.46
N CYS A 257 0.96 -19.18 4.38
CA CYS A 257 0.04 -18.68 5.40
C CYS A 257 -0.82 -17.53 4.85
N GLY A 258 -2.07 -17.83 4.50
CA GLY A 258 -2.99 -16.81 3.96
C GLY A 258 -3.33 -15.72 4.98
N TYR A 259 -2.90 -14.49 4.72
CA TYR A 259 -3.18 -13.29 5.53
C TYR A 259 -2.82 -13.44 7.03
N CYS A 260 -1.81 -14.23 7.33
CA CYS A 260 -1.36 -14.45 8.70
C CYS A 260 -0.64 -13.22 9.27
N ASN A 261 -0.80 -13.00 10.56
CA ASN A 261 -0.08 -11.97 11.29
C ASN A 261 1.37 -12.43 11.53
N GLY A 262 2.21 -12.25 10.51
CA GLY A 262 3.60 -12.69 10.49
C GLY A 262 3.80 -14.05 9.83
N SER A 263 4.90 -14.16 9.08
CA SER A 263 5.38 -15.39 8.47
C SER A 263 6.91 -15.47 8.54
N ILE A 264 7.45 -16.68 8.42
CA ILE A 264 8.90 -16.91 8.40
C ILE A 264 9.50 -16.12 7.24
N GLY A 265 10.62 -15.43 7.48
CA GLY A 265 11.40 -14.78 6.43
C GLY A 265 12.44 -15.75 5.90
N LEU A 266 12.33 -16.15 4.64
CA LEU A 266 13.25 -17.08 3.98
C LEU A 266 14.11 -16.36 2.96
N LEU A 267 15.36 -16.80 2.85
CA LEU A 267 16.27 -16.40 1.78
C LEU A 267 17.01 -17.61 1.24
N TYR A 268 16.77 -17.93 -0.02
CA TYR A 268 17.50 -18.93 -0.78
C TYR A 268 18.60 -18.25 -1.59
N ARG A 269 19.76 -18.88 -1.72
CA ARG A 269 20.83 -18.40 -2.60
C ARG A 269 21.48 -19.52 -3.42
N SER A 270 21.82 -19.23 -4.66
CA SER A 270 22.60 -20.13 -5.53
C SER A 270 23.43 -19.37 -6.56
N ARG A 271 24.49 -20.01 -7.06
CA ARG A 271 25.27 -19.51 -8.21
C ARG A 271 24.61 -19.82 -9.56
N SER A 272 23.56 -20.63 -9.56
CA SER A 272 22.82 -21.06 -10.75
C SER A 272 21.34 -21.15 -10.42
N ILE A 273 20.47 -20.78 -11.37
CA ILE A 273 19.02 -20.98 -11.21
C ILE A 273 18.66 -22.46 -11.03
N LYS A 274 19.53 -23.39 -11.45
CA LYS A 274 19.35 -24.84 -11.29
C LYS A 274 19.76 -25.35 -9.91
N GLY A 275 20.27 -24.49 -9.04
CA GLY A 275 20.85 -24.87 -7.76
C GLY A 275 22.30 -25.38 -7.84
N PRO A 276 22.81 -26.00 -6.76
CA PRO A 276 22.11 -26.23 -5.50
C PRO A 276 21.77 -24.93 -4.77
N TRP A 277 20.64 -24.89 -4.08
CA TRP A 277 20.23 -23.74 -3.28
C TRP A 277 20.59 -23.94 -1.81
N THR A 278 21.10 -22.89 -1.18
CA THR A 278 21.26 -22.80 0.28
C THR A 278 20.14 -21.95 0.83
N ARG A 279 19.37 -22.46 1.79
CA ARG A 279 18.33 -21.71 2.49
C ARG A 279 18.87 -21.11 3.79
N GLN A 280 18.38 -19.92 4.10
CA GLN A 280 18.54 -19.24 5.37
C GLN A 280 17.15 -18.79 5.86
N ILE A 281 16.90 -18.91 7.16
CA ILE A 281 15.77 -18.27 7.85
C ILE A 281 16.31 -16.97 8.44
N ILE A 282 15.70 -15.83 8.10
CA ILE A 282 16.17 -14.49 8.51
C ILE A 282 15.26 -13.82 9.53
N ALA A 283 14.07 -14.38 9.73
CA ALA A 283 13.13 -13.97 10.76
C ALA A 283 12.14 -15.11 11.00
N GLY A 284 11.72 -15.31 12.26
CA GLY A 284 10.68 -16.30 12.57
C GLY A 284 9.27 -15.87 12.19
N TYR A 285 9.01 -14.55 12.12
CA TYR A 285 7.68 -13.97 11.87
C TYR A 285 7.72 -12.67 11.04
N SER A 286 8.88 -12.37 10.41
CA SER A 286 9.13 -11.22 9.53
C SER A 286 8.54 -9.90 10.03
N CYS A 287 8.70 -9.64 11.34
CA CYS A 287 8.23 -8.43 12.01
C CYS A 287 6.71 -8.20 11.88
N ASN A 288 5.92 -9.28 11.94
CA ASN A 288 4.46 -9.31 11.73
C ASN A 288 4.06 -9.03 10.27
N GLY A 289 4.90 -9.46 9.32
CA GLY A 289 4.64 -9.31 7.90
C GLY A 289 4.90 -10.56 7.09
N GLN A 290 4.62 -10.45 5.80
CA GLN A 290 4.95 -11.41 4.74
C GLN A 290 5.77 -10.67 3.68
N VAL A 291 6.82 -11.29 3.16
CA VAL A 291 7.66 -10.66 2.13
C VAL A 291 6.88 -10.40 0.86
N GLU A 292 7.14 -9.26 0.25
CA GLU A 292 6.50 -8.79 -0.98
C GLU A 292 7.54 -8.63 -2.08
N GLY A 293 8.67 -8.02 -1.74
CA GLY A 293 9.80 -7.85 -2.64
C GLY A 293 11.10 -7.49 -1.95
N VAL A 294 12.16 -7.36 -2.75
CA VAL A 294 13.44 -6.79 -2.35
C VAL A 294 13.77 -5.64 -3.28
N LEU A 295 13.78 -4.42 -2.74
CA LEU A 295 14.02 -3.19 -3.48
C LEU A 295 15.53 -2.85 -3.49
N PRO A 296 16.23 -2.92 -4.63
CA PRO A 296 17.60 -2.43 -4.73
C PRO A 296 17.63 -0.89 -4.80
N LEU A 297 18.35 -0.26 -3.87
CA LEU A 297 18.58 1.19 -3.82
C LEU A 297 20.06 1.49 -3.98
N THR A 298 20.42 2.17 -5.07
CA THR A 298 21.79 2.58 -5.35
C THR A 298 22.04 4.00 -4.86
N ASP A 299 23.02 4.22 -3.98
CA ASP A 299 23.52 5.56 -3.67
C ASP A 299 24.41 6.04 -4.84
N PRO A 300 24.05 7.13 -5.54
CA PRO A 300 24.78 7.57 -6.71
C PRO A 300 26.18 8.12 -6.40
N ARG A 301 26.47 8.47 -5.14
CA ARG A 301 27.79 8.95 -4.68
C ARG A 301 28.76 7.80 -4.45
N THR A 302 28.33 6.77 -3.73
CA THR A 302 29.20 5.63 -3.36
C THR A 302 29.11 4.47 -4.35
N LYS A 303 28.10 4.46 -5.22
CA LYS A 303 27.72 3.34 -6.09
C LYS A 303 27.32 2.06 -5.33
N GLN A 304 27.18 2.14 -4.01
CA GLN A 304 26.74 1.02 -3.20
C GLN A 304 25.25 0.76 -3.43
N VAL A 305 24.90 -0.50 -3.64
CA VAL A 305 23.52 -0.97 -3.69
C VAL A 305 23.13 -1.54 -2.33
N THR A 306 22.10 -0.96 -1.72
CA THR A 306 21.43 -1.50 -0.55
C THR A 306 20.19 -2.25 -1.00
N TYR A 307 20.06 -3.52 -0.64
CA TYR A 307 18.88 -4.32 -0.95
C TYR A 307 17.94 -4.24 0.25
N VAL A 308 16.77 -3.65 0.05
CA VAL A 308 15.79 -3.40 1.10
C VAL A 308 14.72 -4.47 1.03
N TRP A 309 14.63 -5.29 2.08
CA TRP A 309 13.53 -6.21 2.30
C TRP A 309 12.23 -5.41 2.46
N HIS A 310 11.22 -5.74 1.67
CA HIS A 310 9.89 -5.15 1.71
C HIS A 310 8.88 -6.25 2.06
N SER A 311 8.14 -6.03 3.15
CA SER A 311 7.03 -6.88 3.57
C SER A 311 5.74 -6.08 3.66
N THR A 312 4.61 -6.75 3.46
CA THR A 312 3.31 -6.26 3.92
C THR A 312 3.11 -6.72 5.36
N SER A 313 2.74 -5.80 6.25
CA SER A 313 2.24 -6.18 7.57
C SER A 313 0.76 -6.55 7.46
N VAL A 314 0.36 -7.70 7.98
CA VAL A 314 -1.05 -8.11 7.97
C VAL A 314 -1.58 -8.07 9.41
N PRO A 315 -2.69 -7.39 9.69
CA PRO A 315 -3.24 -7.35 11.06
C PRO A 315 -3.71 -8.73 11.56
N GLY A 316 -3.86 -9.69 10.66
CA GLY A 316 -4.51 -10.98 10.91
C GLY A 316 -6.03 -10.87 10.78
N GLY A 317 -6.66 -11.89 10.20
CA GLY A 317 -8.12 -11.92 10.02
C GLY A 317 -8.62 -11.19 8.77
N PRO A 318 -9.92 -10.84 8.69
CA PRO A 318 -10.58 -10.46 7.44
C PRO A 318 -10.29 -9.01 6.97
N ARG A 319 -9.58 -8.20 7.75
CA ARG A 319 -9.32 -6.77 7.44
C ARG A 319 -7.99 -6.58 6.71
N THR A 320 -7.78 -7.33 5.63
CA THR A 320 -6.53 -7.29 4.85
C THR A 320 -6.15 -5.88 4.39
N GLY A 321 -7.15 -5.04 4.06
CA GLY A 321 -6.93 -3.64 3.67
C GLY A 321 -6.29 -2.75 4.74
N PHE A 322 -6.19 -3.20 6.00
CA PHE A 322 -5.48 -2.45 7.05
C PHE A 322 -3.99 -2.78 7.09
N GLY A 323 -3.51 -3.56 6.10
CA GLY A 323 -2.11 -3.86 5.96
C GLY A 323 -1.28 -2.62 5.65
N GLY A 324 -0.06 -2.61 6.18
CA GLY A 324 0.96 -1.60 5.94
C GLY A 324 2.20 -2.23 5.31
N HIS A 325 3.30 -1.50 5.29
CA HIS A 325 4.55 -1.91 4.69
C HIS A 325 5.71 -1.80 5.68
N ILE A 326 6.62 -2.77 5.63
CA ILE A 326 7.84 -2.81 6.42
C ILE A 326 9.02 -2.81 5.46
N PHE A 327 9.98 -1.93 5.68
CA PHE A 327 11.18 -1.80 4.88
C PHE A 327 12.42 -1.88 5.75
N GLN A 328 13.34 -2.78 5.43
CA GLN A 328 14.60 -2.88 6.16
C GLN A 328 15.76 -3.35 5.28
N PRO A 329 16.98 -2.81 5.43
CA PRO A 329 18.12 -3.20 4.63
C PRO A 329 18.63 -4.60 5.01
N LEU A 330 18.79 -5.47 4.02
CA LEU A 330 19.45 -6.75 4.17
C LEU A 330 20.96 -6.56 4.40
N ARG A 331 21.47 -7.08 5.53
CA ARG A 331 22.88 -6.98 5.92
C ARG A 331 23.68 -8.19 5.43
N PHE A 332 24.21 -8.10 4.22
CA PHE A 332 25.02 -9.18 3.63
C PHE A 332 26.40 -9.32 4.27
N ARG A 333 26.76 -10.55 4.64
CA ARG A 333 28.12 -10.96 5.01
C ARG A 333 28.97 -11.21 3.75
N PRO A 334 30.31 -11.26 3.87
CA PRO A 334 31.21 -11.50 2.72
C PRO A 334 30.94 -12.80 1.97
N ASP A 335 30.48 -13.84 2.67
CA ASP A 335 30.14 -15.13 2.07
C ASP A 335 28.82 -15.08 1.26
N GLY A 336 28.04 -14.01 1.40
CA GLY A 336 26.72 -13.80 0.79
C GLY A 336 25.54 -14.19 1.69
N SER A 337 25.76 -14.69 2.91
CA SER A 337 24.67 -14.89 3.87
C SER A 337 24.18 -13.53 4.37
N VAL A 338 22.99 -13.48 4.98
CA VAL A 338 22.44 -12.22 5.52
C VAL A 338 22.36 -12.30 7.05
N GLY A 339 22.45 -11.17 7.74
CA GLY A 339 22.02 -11.10 9.15
C GLY A 339 20.51 -11.32 9.29
N ASP A 340 20.06 -11.51 10.53
CA ASP A 340 18.63 -11.55 10.83
C ASP A 340 18.00 -10.17 10.61
N LEU A 341 16.70 -10.16 10.33
CA LEU A 341 15.90 -8.94 10.31
C LEU A 341 15.82 -8.36 11.74
N ASP A 342 15.88 -7.05 11.84
CA ASP A 342 15.72 -6.36 13.13
C ASP A 342 14.23 -6.00 13.29
N CYS A 343 13.54 -6.72 14.17
CA CYS A 343 12.11 -6.53 14.43
C CYS A 343 11.83 -5.73 15.71
N SER A 344 12.80 -4.98 16.23
CA SER A 344 12.54 -4.04 17.33
C SER A 344 11.60 -2.92 16.88
N ASP A 345 10.66 -2.52 17.74
CA ASP A 345 9.63 -1.53 17.38
C ASP A 345 10.24 -0.17 17.02
N ASN A 346 11.35 0.20 17.67
CA ASN A 346 12.07 1.45 17.46
C ASN A 346 13.21 1.33 16.43
N ALA A 347 13.30 0.24 15.67
CA ALA A 347 14.33 0.09 14.64
C ALA A 347 14.19 1.20 13.58
N GLN A 348 15.32 1.81 13.22
CA GLN A 348 15.38 2.82 12.17
C GLN A 348 16.55 2.52 11.23
N PHE A 349 16.31 2.69 9.93
CA PHE A 349 17.27 2.37 8.89
C PHE A 349 17.37 3.53 7.90
N GLN A 350 18.52 4.21 7.90
CA GLN A 350 18.82 5.20 6.89
C GLN A 350 19.41 4.52 5.65
N VAL A 351 18.81 4.78 4.49
CA VAL A 351 19.26 4.23 3.21
C VAL A 351 19.48 5.36 2.22
N GLY A 352 20.70 5.45 1.69
CA GLY A 352 21.03 6.34 0.57
C GLY A 352 20.53 5.75 -0.75
N PHE A 353 19.96 6.59 -1.60
CA PHE A 353 19.39 6.16 -2.88
C PHE A 353 19.49 7.23 -3.95
N THR A 354 19.20 6.84 -5.18
CA THR A 354 19.17 7.72 -6.36
C THR A 354 17.81 8.38 -6.43
N ARG A 355 17.74 9.68 -6.17
CA ARG A 355 16.48 10.43 -6.30
C ARG A 355 15.95 10.36 -7.72
N GLY A 356 14.64 10.23 -7.87
CA GLY A 356 13.98 10.37 -9.16
C GLY A 356 14.18 11.75 -9.80
N SER A 357 13.98 11.83 -11.12
CA SER A 357 14.24 13.03 -11.91
C SER A 357 13.11 14.07 -11.90
N GLY A 358 11.94 13.73 -11.35
CA GLY A 358 10.77 14.62 -11.28
C GLY A 358 10.71 15.52 -10.05
N ALA A 359 9.68 16.38 -10.02
CA ALA A 359 9.30 17.15 -8.84
C ALA A 359 8.79 16.22 -7.72
N VAL A 360 8.98 16.64 -6.46
CA VAL A 360 8.31 15.98 -5.33
C VAL A 360 6.81 16.15 -5.51
N ALA A 361 6.06 15.06 -5.37
CA ALA A 361 4.61 15.12 -5.47
C ALA A 361 4.02 15.97 -4.32
N SER A 362 2.94 16.68 -4.60
CA SER A 362 2.19 17.45 -3.63
C SER A 362 0.69 17.27 -3.85
N GLY A 363 -0.07 17.26 -2.77
CA GLY A 363 -1.51 17.09 -2.73
C GLY A 363 -2.07 17.66 -1.42
N ALA A 364 -3.37 17.43 -1.19
CA ALA A 364 -4.12 18.09 -0.12
C ALA A 364 -3.52 17.91 1.28
N ALA A 365 -3.00 16.72 1.59
CA ALA A 365 -2.40 16.45 2.90
C ALA A 365 -1.01 17.08 3.06
N THR A 366 -0.19 17.08 2.00
CA THR A 366 1.17 17.65 2.06
C THR A 366 1.21 19.17 2.06
N THR A 367 0.15 19.83 1.59
CA THR A 367 0.03 21.30 1.57
C THR A 367 -0.88 21.84 2.67
N ALA A 368 -1.43 20.96 3.52
CA ALA A 368 -2.28 21.32 4.63
C ALA A 368 -1.59 22.31 5.58
N GLY A 369 -2.37 23.25 6.12
CA GLY A 369 -1.87 24.25 7.07
C GLY A 369 -1.75 23.71 8.48
N ASP A 370 -2.67 22.83 8.87
CA ASP A 370 -2.64 22.11 10.15
C ASP A 370 -2.91 20.62 9.91
N GLY A 371 -2.50 19.78 10.85
CA GLY A 371 -2.79 18.36 10.79
C GLY A 371 -1.88 17.54 11.70
N SER A 372 -2.15 16.24 11.76
CA SER A 372 -1.30 15.28 12.44
C SER A 372 0.02 15.08 11.66
N PRO A 373 1.14 14.74 12.32
CA PRO A 373 2.44 14.60 11.65
C PRO A 373 2.42 13.53 10.55
N SER A 374 2.92 13.84 9.36
CA SER A 374 2.94 12.87 8.24
C SER A 374 3.80 11.64 8.54
N ASP A 375 4.74 11.75 9.49
CA ASP A 375 5.70 10.75 9.91
C ASP A 375 5.37 10.06 11.24
N ALA A 376 4.19 10.27 11.81
CA ALA A 376 3.78 9.55 13.01
C ALA A 376 3.51 8.06 12.73
N ALA A 377 3.67 7.22 13.76
CA ALA A 377 3.23 5.83 13.74
C ALA A 377 1.71 5.77 13.97
N TYR A 378 0.96 5.52 12.88
CA TYR A 378 -0.50 5.44 12.93
C TYR A 378 -0.99 4.01 13.16
N THR A 379 -1.90 3.84 14.12
CA THR A 379 -2.50 2.56 14.48
C THR A 379 -4.01 2.56 14.16
N PRO A 380 -4.52 1.53 13.48
CA PRO A 380 -5.96 1.30 13.32
C PRO A 380 -6.69 1.14 14.65
N VAL A 381 -7.76 1.91 14.84
CA VAL A 381 -8.71 1.76 15.95
C VAL A 381 -10.10 1.61 15.37
N CYS A 382 -10.81 0.56 15.76
CA CYS A 382 -12.20 0.34 15.40
C CYS A 382 -13.04 0.48 16.66
N ASP A 383 -13.74 1.60 16.80
CA ASP A 383 -14.59 1.85 17.96
C ASP A 383 -15.84 0.95 17.95
N SER A 384 -16.40 0.72 19.14
CA SER A 384 -17.61 -0.10 19.36
C SER A 384 -18.85 0.47 18.67
N ASP A 385 -19.99 -0.21 18.83
CA ASP A 385 -21.26 0.09 18.18
C ASP A 385 -21.76 1.55 18.30
N GLN A 386 -21.27 2.34 19.26
CA GLN A 386 -21.50 3.78 19.34
C GLN A 386 -20.26 4.51 19.90
N PHE A 387 -19.86 5.62 19.27
CA PHE A 387 -18.75 6.45 19.74
C PHE A 387 -18.91 7.93 19.34
N ASP A 388 -18.32 8.81 20.16
CA ASP A 388 -18.10 10.22 19.83
C ASP A 388 -16.67 10.60 20.22
N LEU A 389 -15.90 11.04 19.23
CA LEU A 389 -14.55 11.54 19.38
C LEU A 389 -14.51 13.04 19.06
N PHE A 390 -13.66 13.76 19.77
CA PHE A 390 -13.38 15.17 19.51
C PHE A 390 -11.88 15.35 19.42
N GLN A 391 -11.36 15.40 18.19
CA GLN A 391 -9.98 15.79 17.95
C GLN A 391 -9.90 17.31 17.98
N ILE A 392 -9.06 17.87 18.85
CA ILE A 392 -8.86 19.31 18.92
C ILE A 392 -7.39 19.70 18.73
N TRP A 393 -7.16 20.92 18.26
CA TRP A 393 -5.84 21.51 18.05
C TRP A 393 -5.92 23.04 18.09
N ARG A 394 -4.76 23.69 17.97
CA ARG A 394 -4.64 25.13 17.76
C ARG A 394 -4.26 25.41 16.32
N ALA A 395 -4.90 26.38 15.68
CA ALA A 395 -4.50 26.85 14.36
C ALA A 395 -3.02 27.30 14.39
N SER A 396 -2.18 26.77 13.51
CA SER A 396 -0.76 27.12 13.46
C SER A 396 -0.51 28.47 12.78
N ARG A 397 -1.45 28.92 11.95
CA ARG A 397 -1.34 30.13 11.13
C ARG A 397 -2.66 30.87 11.01
N ALA A 398 -2.58 32.14 10.59
CA ALA A 398 -3.75 32.89 10.16
C ALA A 398 -4.20 32.42 8.76
N GLY A 399 -5.50 32.51 8.48
CA GLY A 399 -6.04 32.27 7.15
C GLY A 399 -7.52 31.90 7.16
N THR A 400 -8.07 31.66 5.98
CA THR A 400 -9.45 31.17 5.82
C THR A 400 -9.41 29.65 5.69
N LEU A 401 -10.14 28.96 6.57
CA LEU A 401 -10.27 27.51 6.55
C LEU A 401 -11.14 27.07 5.37
N LYS A 402 -10.73 25.99 4.70
CA LYS A 402 -11.42 25.43 3.53
C LYS A 402 -12.05 24.07 3.83
N THR A 403 -11.27 23.13 4.33
CA THR A 403 -11.69 21.75 4.62
C THR A 403 -10.92 21.21 5.82
N VAL A 404 -11.55 20.29 6.57
CA VAL A 404 -10.84 19.35 7.45
C VAL A 404 -11.10 17.93 6.97
N SER A 405 -10.06 17.10 6.96
CA SER A 405 -10.10 15.73 6.49
C SER A 405 -9.63 14.77 7.57
N VAL A 406 -10.25 13.60 7.65
CA VAL A 406 -9.92 12.51 8.58
C VAL A 406 -9.87 11.17 7.84
N ASN A 407 -8.97 10.29 8.24
CA ASN A 407 -8.86 8.95 7.66
C ASN A 407 -9.87 7.98 8.30
N ILE A 408 -10.83 7.51 7.51
CA ILE A 408 -11.88 6.58 7.95
C ILE A 408 -11.90 5.35 7.04
N ALA A 409 -12.04 4.17 7.66
CA ALA A 409 -12.35 2.92 6.97
C ALA A 409 -13.68 2.34 7.46
N GLY A 410 -14.42 1.69 6.55
CA GLY A 410 -15.70 1.04 6.84
C GLY A 410 -16.02 -0.06 5.83
N ALA A 411 -16.81 -1.05 6.24
CA ALA A 411 -17.09 -2.23 5.42
C ALA A 411 -18.21 -2.03 4.38
N LYS A 412 -18.58 -0.78 4.09
CA LYS A 412 -19.67 -0.38 3.17
C LYS A 412 -21.05 -1.01 3.45
N VAL A 413 -21.24 -1.51 4.66
CA VAL A 413 -22.51 -2.15 5.12
C VAL A 413 -23.13 -1.41 6.29
N GLN A 414 -22.49 -0.34 6.77
CA GLN A 414 -23.07 0.51 7.80
C GLN A 414 -24.39 1.11 7.30
N THR A 415 -25.38 1.10 8.18
CA THR A 415 -26.75 1.55 7.95
C THR A 415 -27.00 2.95 8.49
N VAL A 416 -26.23 3.37 9.50
CA VAL A 416 -26.27 4.74 10.03
C VAL A 416 -25.08 5.52 9.47
N PRO A 417 -25.26 6.72 8.90
CA PRO A 417 -24.14 7.50 8.37
C PRO A 417 -23.21 8.02 9.48
N LEU A 418 -21.90 8.09 9.22
CA LEU A 418 -20.95 8.74 10.12
C LEU A 418 -21.16 10.25 10.08
N ALA A 419 -21.29 10.88 11.25
CA ALA A 419 -21.44 12.31 11.37
C ALA A 419 -20.09 12.98 11.69
N LEU A 420 -19.70 13.94 10.86
CA LEU A 420 -18.49 14.74 11.05
C LEU A 420 -18.89 16.21 11.22
N THR A 421 -18.33 16.89 12.23
CA THR A 421 -18.56 18.33 12.47
C THR A 421 -17.24 19.04 12.69
N PHE A 422 -16.91 20.01 11.82
CA PHE A 422 -15.79 20.91 12.01
C PHE A 422 -16.25 22.13 12.80
N PHE A 423 -15.54 22.50 13.86
CA PHE A 423 -15.96 23.57 14.76
C PHE A 423 -14.79 24.40 15.30
N LYS A 424 -15.13 25.62 15.73
CA LYS A 424 -14.27 26.55 16.48
C LYS A 424 -14.85 26.75 17.88
N PHE A 425 -14.01 26.87 18.90
CA PHE A 425 -14.47 27.05 20.28
C PHE A 425 -13.57 28.01 21.05
N SER A 426 -13.99 28.46 22.24
CA SER A 426 -13.31 29.56 22.97
C SER A 426 -12.37 29.06 24.07
N SER A 427 -12.67 27.91 24.69
CA SER A 427 -11.84 27.34 25.75
C SER A 427 -12.01 25.82 25.88
N TYR A 428 -11.04 25.09 26.41
CA TYR A 428 -11.19 23.65 26.67
C TYR A 428 -12.38 23.31 27.59
N ASN A 429 -12.75 24.23 28.49
CA ASN A 429 -13.93 24.06 29.35
C ASN A 429 -15.24 24.04 28.56
N ASP A 430 -15.29 24.70 27.40
CA ASP A 430 -16.47 24.69 26.53
C ASP A 430 -16.73 23.31 25.92
N LEU A 431 -15.68 22.52 25.70
CA LEU A 431 -15.80 21.13 25.22
C LEU A 431 -16.25 20.17 26.34
N LEU A 432 -15.87 20.46 27.58
CA LEU A 432 -16.21 19.64 28.75
C LEU A 432 -17.53 20.04 29.40
N ALA A 433 -18.13 21.15 28.95
CA ALA A 433 -19.40 21.64 29.44
C ALA A 433 -20.51 20.61 29.20
N PRO A 434 -21.57 20.61 30.03
CA PRO A 434 -22.70 19.73 29.82
C PRO A 434 -23.46 20.00 28.52
N GLU A 435 -23.19 21.12 27.85
CA GLU A 435 -23.75 21.45 26.54
C GLU A 435 -22.61 21.80 25.59
N TYR A 436 -22.78 21.53 24.29
CA TYR A 436 -21.79 21.89 23.29
C TYR A 436 -21.69 23.41 23.14
N LYS A 437 -20.50 23.97 23.40
CA LYS A 437 -20.20 25.39 23.28
C LYS A 437 -19.17 25.66 22.20
N TRP A 438 -19.60 25.52 20.94
CA TRP A 438 -18.77 25.80 19.78
C TRP A 438 -19.55 26.52 18.68
N THR A 439 -18.81 27.11 17.75
CA THR A 439 -19.30 27.59 16.46
C THR A 439 -19.03 26.53 15.40
N THR A 440 -20.08 25.96 14.83
CA THR A 440 -19.95 25.01 13.72
C THR A 440 -19.44 25.74 12.47
N LEU A 441 -18.35 25.22 11.89
CA LEU A 441 -17.76 25.71 10.65
C LEU A 441 -18.28 24.92 9.44
N GLY A 442 -18.57 23.62 9.62
CA GLY A 442 -19.13 22.76 8.58
C GLY A 442 -19.53 21.40 9.14
N THR A 443 -20.37 20.67 8.41
CA THR A 443 -20.80 19.30 8.74
C THR A 443 -20.79 18.41 7.51
N ALA A 444 -20.55 17.12 7.70
CA ALA A 444 -20.70 16.10 6.68
C ALA A 444 -21.39 14.86 7.27
N SER A 445 -22.24 14.22 6.47
CA SER A 445 -22.86 12.93 6.77
C SER A 445 -22.37 11.92 5.74
N VAL A 446 -21.66 10.89 6.21
CA VAL A 446 -20.88 9.99 5.36
C VAL A 446 -21.58 8.64 5.32
N ASN A 447 -22.35 8.43 4.26
CA ASN A 447 -22.99 7.15 3.99
C ASN A 447 -21.97 6.06 3.68
N SER A 448 -22.33 4.81 3.96
CA SER A 448 -21.49 3.64 3.72
C SER A 448 -21.02 3.49 2.26
N THR A 449 -21.77 4.00 1.28
CA THR A 449 -21.39 4.01 -0.14
C THR A 449 -20.17 4.89 -0.45
N TYR A 450 -19.88 5.89 0.38
CA TYR A 450 -18.72 6.78 0.23
C TYR A 450 -17.50 6.33 1.05
N LEU A 451 -17.65 5.31 1.89
CA LEU A 451 -16.55 4.76 2.67
C LEU A 451 -15.66 3.85 1.82
N SER A 452 -14.48 3.56 2.33
CA SER A 452 -13.57 2.58 1.78
C SER A 452 -13.25 1.50 2.81
N TYR A 453 -12.92 0.29 2.34
CA TYR A 453 -12.40 -0.78 3.21
C TYR A 453 -10.97 -0.52 3.70
N VAL A 454 -10.32 0.55 3.23
CA VAL A 454 -9.00 1.05 3.68
C VAL A 454 -9.16 2.47 4.23
N PHE A 455 -8.14 3.00 4.89
CA PHE A 455 -8.17 4.32 5.53
C PHE A 455 -8.02 5.49 4.52
N ASN A 456 -9.08 5.74 3.74
CA ASN A 456 -9.15 6.91 2.86
C ASN A 456 -9.62 8.17 3.58
N THR A 457 -9.32 9.32 3.00
CA THR A 457 -9.70 10.62 3.55
C THR A 457 -11.20 10.88 3.35
N THR A 458 -11.86 11.33 4.41
CA THR A 458 -13.21 11.86 4.39
C THR A 458 -13.19 13.30 4.88
N SER A 459 -13.77 14.22 4.10
CA SER A 459 -13.62 15.66 4.30
C SER A 459 -14.92 16.34 4.70
N VAL A 460 -14.79 17.37 5.54
CA VAL A 460 -15.85 18.31 5.91
C VAL A 460 -15.51 19.67 5.29
N PRO A 461 -16.28 20.15 4.31
CA PRO A 461 -16.10 21.50 3.79
C PRO A 461 -16.58 22.54 4.78
N VAL A 462 -15.91 23.69 4.83
CA VAL A 462 -16.37 24.85 5.60
C VAL A 462 -17.52 25.50 4.86
N THR A 463 -18.67 25.61 5.51
CA THR A 463 -19.90 26.21 4.97
C THR A 463 -20.28 27.51 5.67
N ALA A 464 -19.79 27.74 6.89
CA ALA A 464 -20.01 28.98 7.65
C ALA A 464 -18.93 30.04 7.35
N THR A 465 -18.91 30.56 6.12
CA THR A 465 -17.84 31.44 5.61
C THR A 465 -17.55 32.69 6.45
N GLY A 466 -18.55 33.24 7.13
CA GLY A 466 -18.37 34.41 8.02
C GLY A 466 -17.49 34.15 9.26
N ASN A 467 -17.28 32.89 9.64
CA ASN A 467 -16.49 32.48 10.81
C ASN A 467 -15.28 31.60 10.44
N ALA A 468 -15.00 31.44 9.13
CA ALA A 468 -13.97 30.55 8.62
C ALA A 468 -12.54 31.09 8.81
N THR A 469 -12.38 32.40 9.05
CA THR A 469 -11.07 33.01 9.28
C THR A 469 -10.58 32.77 10.70
N VAL A 470 -9.32 32.36 10.83
CA VAL A 470 -8.66 32.09 12.12
C VAL A 470 -7.37 32.88 12.26
N ALA A 471 -6.97 33.11 13.51
CA ALA A 471 -5.65 33.58 13.90
C ALA A 471 -4.82 32.43 14.49
N PRO A 472 -3.47 32.53 14.51
CA PRO A 472 -2.64 31.55 15.18
C PRO A 472 -3.04 31.41 16.65
N GLY A 473 -3.20 30.17 17.12
CA GLY A 473 -3.60 29.85 18.49
C GLY A 473 -5.11 29.69 18.70
N ASP A 474 -5.95 30.06 17.72
CA ASP A 474 -7.39 29.81 17.75
C ASP A 474 -7.67 28.31 17.94
N LEU A 475 -8.68 28.00 18.76
CA LEU A 475 -9.03 26.62 19.10
C LEU A 475 -10.02 26.04 18.08
N LEU A 476 -9.59 24.94 17.46
CA LEU A 476 -10.32 24.22 16.42
C LEU A 476 -10.53 22.76 16.81
N GLY A 477 -11.60 22.16 16.31
CA GLY A 477 -11.88 20.76 16.56
C GLY A 477 -12.72 20.08 15.50
N LEU A 478 -12.57 18.76 15.40
CA LEU A 478 -13.35 17.86 14.57
C LEU A 478 -14.06 16.87 15.49
N ALA A 479 -15.40 16.90 15.48
CA ALA A 479 -16.22 15.88 16.12
C ALA A 479 -16.47 14.76 15.11
N ILE A 480 -16.27 13.51 15.54
CA ILE A 480 -16.44 12.28 14.76
C ILE A 480 -17.38 11.39 15.56
N ALA A 481 -18.61 11.23 15.08
CA ALA A 481 -19.65 10.48 15.75
C ALA A 481 -20.15 9.35 14.85
N GLY A 482 -20.16 8.13 15.36
CA GLY A 482 -20.62 6.95 14.66
C GLY A 482 -21.45 6.04 15.56
N GLU A 483 -22.44 5.37 14.97
CA GLU A 483 -23.28 4.41 15.67
C GLU A 483 -23.72 3.32 14.71
N ASP A 484 -23.13 2.12 14.75
CA ASP A 484 -23.52 1.03 13.87
C ASP A 484 -23.05 -0.33 14.40
N PHE A 485 -23.73 -1.42 14.04
CA PHE A 485 -23.30 -2.79 14.40
C PHE A 485 -21.99 -3.18 13.73
N THR A 486 -21.68 -2.59 12.56
CA THR A 486 -20.39 -2.74 11.90
C THR A 486 -19.53 -1.53 12.23
N PRO A 487 -18.39 -1.71 12.91
CA PRO A 487 -17.63 -0.59 13.44
C PRO A 487 -17.06 0.26 12.31
N TYR A 488 -17.03 1.56 12.56
CA TYR A 488 -16.13 2.47 11.86
C TYR A 488 -14.73 2.34 12.43
N CYS A 489 -13.73 2.52 11.58
CA CYS A 489 -12.35 2.57 12.04
C CYS A 489 -11.70 3.86 11.60
N HIS A 490 -10.84 4.39 12.46
CA HIS A 490 -9.99 5.54 12.20
C HIS A 490 -8.55 5.22 12.56
N LEU A 491 -7.66 6.17 12.31
CA LEU A 491 -6.24 6.06 12.64
C LEU A 491 -5.92 6.93 13.84
N GLU A 492 -5.25 6.36 14.83
CA GLU A 492 -4.70 7.09 15.97
C GLU A 492 -3.18 7.13 15.95
N PHE A 493 -2.60 8.14 16.58
CA PHE A 493 -1.16 8.26 16.80
C PHE A 493 -0.86 8.77 18.22
N ASP A 494 0.38 8.55 18.65
CA ASP A 494 0.88 9.10 19.91
C ASP A 494 1.22 10.59 19.77
N VAL A 495 0.63 11.40 20.65
CA VAL A 495 0.72 12.86 20.61
C VAL A 495 1.86 13.33 21.51
N ASP A 496 2.79 14.13 20.97
CA ASP A 496 3.72 14.90 21.81
C ASP A 496 2.91 15.88 22.66
N SER A 497 3.08 15.80 23.99
CA SER A 497 2.51 16.71 24.99
C SER A 497 2.62 18.20 24.64
N ARG A 498 3.59 18.60 23.82
CA ARG A 498 3.83 19.99 23.39
C ARG A 498 3.04 20.42 22.15
N SER A 499 2.41 19.50 21.43
CA SER A 499 1.67 19.80 20.19
C SER A 499 0.38 20.59 20.42
N GLY A 500 -0.16 20.56 21.65
CA GLY A 500 -1.47 21.14 21.97
C GLY A 500 -2.66 20.39 21.36
N MET A 501 -2.43 19.25 20.71
CA MET A 501 -3.47 18.35 20.22
C MET A 501 -3.99 17.47 21.35
N VAL A 502 -5.30 17.23 21.38
CA VAL A 502 -5.91 16.31 22.34
C VAL A 502 -7.06 15.58 21.66
N LEU A 503 -7.13 14.27 21.86
CA LEU A 503 -8.31 13.48 21.52
C LEU A 503 -9.19 13.32 22.76
N TYR A 504 -10.42 13.78 22.67
CA TYR A 504 -11.44 13.51 23.68
C TYR A 504 -12.42 12.44 23.19
N GLN A 505 -13.03 11.73 24.14
CA GLN A 505 -14.07 10.74 23.87
C GLN A 505 -15.23 10.88 24.87
N ARG A 506 -16.47 10.65 24.41
CA ARG A 506 -17.61 10.44 25.31
C ARG A 506 -17.53 9.06 25.99
N GLY A 507 -17.74 9.02 27.30
CA GLY A 507 -17.79 7.78 28.10
C GLY A 507 -18.78 6.76 27.55
N ALA A 508 -18.38 5.48 27.57
CA ALA A 508 -19.26 4.37 27.19
C ALA A 508 -20.55 4.37 28.04
N GLY A 509 -21.72 4.29 27.39
CA GLY A 509 -23.03 4.36 28.03
C GLY A 509 -23.37 5.72 28.66
N GLN A 510 -22.54 6.75 28.48
CA GLN A 510 -22.79 8.08 29.04
C GLN A 510 -23.59 8.96 28.08
N ASN A 511 -24.92 8.83 28.16
CA ASN A 511 -25.87 9.71 27.46
C ASN A 511 -26.23 10.96 28.30
N SER A 512 -25.79 11.00 29.56
CA SER A 512 -25.98 12.14 30.46
C SER A 512 -24.97 13.23 30.17
N TRP A 513 -25.48 14.45 30.01
CA TRP A 513 -24.70 15.67 29.83
C TRP A 513 -23.81 15.99 31.05
N ARG A 514 -24.03 15.32 32.18
CA ARG A 514 -23.32 15.53 33.44
C ARG A 514 -22.63 14.27 33.97
N GLY A 515 -22.33 13.34 33.07
CA GLY A 515 -21.64 12.09 33.38
C GLY A 515 -22.45 11.15 34.30
N LEU A 516 -21.85 10.02 34.68
CA LEU A 516 -22.53 8.95 35.43
C LEU A 516 -23.12 9.40 36.78
N LYS A 517 -22.50 10.39 37.43
CA LYS A 517 -22.93 10.92 38.75
C LYS A 517 -23.70 12.24 38.68
N GLY A 518 -23.96 12.77 37.48
CA GLY A 518 -24.70 14.02 37.30
C GLY A 518 -23.93 15.30 37.67
N ASN A 519 -22.61 15.21 37.88
CA ASN A 519 -21.74 16.33 38.27
C ASN A 519 -20.34 16.32 37.62
N THR A 520 -20.10 15.49 36.60
CA THR A 520 -18.80 15.37 35.92
C THR A 520 -18.98 15.48 34.42
N SER A 521 -17.96 15.87 33.65
CA SER A 521 -18.10 15.85 32.18
C SER A 521 -18.26 14.40 31.70
N PRO A 522 -19.17 14.10 30.76
CA PRO A 522 -19.21 12.80 30.12
C PRO A 522 -18.07 12.59 29.14
N VAL A 523 -17.31 13.64 28.84
CA VAL A 523 -16.18 13.64 27.92
C VAL A 523 -14.88 13.60 28.72
N TYR A 524 -13.96 12.73 28.31
CA TYR A 524 -12.64 12.58 28.93
C TYR A 524 -11.56 12.52 27.84
N ALA A 525 -10.34 12.91 28.18
CA ALA A 525 -9.22 12.84 27.25
C ALA A 525 -8.74 11.39 27.11
N ARG A 526 -8.53 10.93 25.87
CA ARG A 526 -7.70 9.75 25.58
C ARG A 526 -6.25 10.19 25.75
N GLU A 527 -5.67 9.88 26.91
CA GLU A 527 -4.33 10.36 27.28
C GLU A 527 -3.28 10.02 26.21
N GLY A 528 -2.59 11.05 25.72
CA GLY A 528 -1.50 10.90 24.75
C GLY A 528 -1.92 10.49 23.34
N LYS A 529 -3.22 10.51 23.00
CA LYS A 529 -3.72 10.08 21.68
C LYS A 529 -4.25 11.23 20.84
N GLY A 530 -4.17 11.05 19.52
CA GLY A 530 -4.71 11.93 18.49
C GLY A 530 -5.22 11.11 17.31
N VAL A 531 -6.22 11.60 16.59
CA VAL A 531 -6.70 11.01 15.33
C VAL A 531 -5.90 11.56 14.16
N LYS A 532 -5.65 10.78 13.10
CA LYS A 532 -5.05 11.29 11.86
C LYS A 532 -6.00 12.27 11.16
N PHE A 533 -5.56 13.51 10.98
CA PHE A 533 -6.35 14.54 10.28
C PHE A 533 -5.44 15.57 9.58
N PHE A 534 -6.01 16.35 8.67
CA PHE A 534 -5.36 17.54 8.12
C PHE A 534 -6.39 18.60 7.71
N VAL A 535 -5.94 19.84 7.58
CA VAL A 535 -6.77 21.02 7.35
C VAL A 535 -6.21 21.83 6.19
N GLU A 536 -7.01 22.04 5.15
CA GLU A 536 -6.67 22.96 4.07
C GLU A 536 -7.16 24.37 4.39
N TYR A 537 -6.37 25.35 3.94
CA TYR A 537 -6.73 26.77 3.95
C TYR A 537 -6.89 27.22 2.48
N GLU A 538 -7.57 28.35 2.27
CA GLU A 538 -7.68 29.00 0.95
C GLU A 538 -6.33 29.50 0.40
#